data_AF-A0A851B9I2-F1
#
_entry.id   AF-A0A851B9I2-F1
#
_cell.length_a   1.000
_cell.length_b   1.000
_cell.length_c   1.000
_cell.angle_alpha   90.00
_cell.angle_beta   90.00
_cell.angle_gamma   90.00
#
_symmetry.space_group_name_H-M   'P 1'
#
loop_
_entity.id
_entity.type
_entity.pdbx_description
1 polymer ?
#
loop_
_entity_poly.entity_id
_entity_poly.type
_entity_poly.pdbx_seq_one_letter_code
_entity_poly.pdbx_strand_id
1 'polypeptide(L)' 'QASTMVAVGLAIAAAGFAGRYAVKALKQMEPQVKQALQNLPKPAFSGYYRGGFEPKMTKREAALILGV' A
#
# COMPACT_ATOMS: atom_id res chain seq x y z
N GLN A 1 -9.99 0.88 35.98
CA GLN A 1 -9.09 0.78 34.80
C GLN A 1 -9.03 -0.63 34.18
N ALA A 2 -9.46 -1.71 34.86
CA ALA A 2 -9.51 -3.05 34.25
C ALA A 2 -10.64 -3.21 33.19
N SER A 3 -11.81 -2.61 33.41
CA SER A 3 -12.96 -2.69 32.50
C SER A 3 -12.68 -2.08 31.12
N THR A 4 -11.90 -1.01 31.05
CA THR A 4 -11.49 -0.37 29.79
C THR A 4 -10.55 -1.27 28.97
N MET A 5 -9.63 -1.99 29.62
CA MET A 5 -8.76 -2.93 28.92
C MET A 5 -9.53 -4.13 28.36
N VAL A 6 -10.52 -4.63 29.10
CA VAL A 6 -11.39 -5.73 28.65
C VAL A 6 -12.23 -5.28 27.45
N ALA A 7 -12.81 -4.08 27.50
CA ALA A 7 -13.57 -3.51 26.38
C ALA A 7 -12.71 -3.31 25.14
N VAL A 8 -11.49 -2.79 25.30
CA VAL A 8 -10.52 -2.63 24.19
C VAL A 8 -10.12 -3.99 23.61
N GLY A 9 -9.86 -4.99 24.45
CA GLY A 9 -9.54 -6.35 24.00
C GLY A 9 -10.67 -6.99 23.18
N LEU A 10 -11.91 -6.85 23.66
CA LEU A 10 -13.11 -7.32 22.95
C LEU A 10 -13.31 -6.59 21.61
N ALA A 11 -13.09 -5.28 21.57
CA ALA A 11 -13.22 -4.50 20.34
C ALA A 11 -12.18 -4.92 19.28
N ILE A 12 -10.92 -5.15 19.69
CA ILE A 12 -9.86 -5.62 18.79
C ILE A 12 -10.18 -7.03 18.28
N ALA A 13 -10.67 -7.92 19.14
CA ALA A 13 -11.09 -9.27 18.75
C ALA A 13 -12.24 -9.24 17.73
N ALA A 14 -13.26 -8.41 17.97
CA ALA A 14 -14.40 -8.24 17.07
C ALA A 14 -13.97 -7.66 15.71
N ALA A 15 -13.13 -6.62 15.72
CA ALA A 15 -12.61 -6.00 14.51
C ALA A 15 -11.75 -6.97 13.69
N GLY A 16 -10.89 -7.77 14.34
CA GLY A 16 -10.08 -8.80 13.69
C GLY A 16 -10.92 -9.90 13.06
N PHE A 17 -11.99 -10.34 13.73
CA PHE A 17 -12.89 -11.36 13.21
C PHE A 17 -13.68 -10.84 12.00
N ALA A 18 -14.33 -9.67 12.13
CA ALA A 18 -15.06 -9.03 11.04
C ALA A 18 -14.14 -8.73 9.84
N GLY A 19 -12.93 -8.23 10.09
CA GLY A 19 -11.92 -7.98 9.05
C GLY A 19 -11.54 -9.24 8.29
N ARG A 20 -11.38 -10.39 8.97
CA ARG A 20 -11.09 -11.67 8.30
C ARG A 20 -12.20 -12.11 7.35
N TYR A 21 -13.47 -11.88 7.71
CA TYR A 21 -14.60 -12.18 6.83
C TYR A 21 -14.68 -11.22 5.65
N ALA A 22 -14.46 -9.91 5.89
CA ALA A 22 -14.42 -8.92 4.82
C ALA A 22 -13.33 -9.27 3.78
N VAL A 23 -12.11 -9.61 4.23
CA VAL A 23 -11.03 -10.03 3.33
C VAL A 23 -11.37 -11.32 2.58
N LYS A 24 -12.03 -12.30 3.23
CA LYS A 24 -12.48 -13.52 2.53
C LYS A 24 -13.53 -13.22 1.46
N ALA A 25 -14.49 -12.35 1.74
CA ALA A 25 -15.51 -11.94 0.76
C ALA A 25 -14.89 -11.19 -0.42
N LEU A 26 -13.95 -10.27 -0.15
CA LEU A 26 -13.19 -9.58 -1.18
C LEU A 26 -12.33 -10.53 -2.03
N LYS A 27 -11.78 -11.59 -1.43
CA LYS A 27 -11.07 -12.65 -2.18
C LYS A 27 -11.99 -13.46 -3.10
N GLN A 28 -13.23 -13.69 -2.70
CA GLN A 28 -14.22 -14.34 -3.59
C GLN A 28 -14.63 -13.43 -4.76
N MET A 29 -14.52 -12.12 -4.59
CA MET A 29 -14.76 -11.09 -5.63
C MET A 29 -13.46 -10.60 -6.29
N GLU A 30 -12.41 -11.43 -6.25
CA GLU A 30 -11.07 -11.10 -6.74
C GLU A 30 -11.00 -10.39 -8.10
N PRO A 31 -11.71 -10.81 -9.16
CA PRO A 31 -11.57 -10.16 -10.47
C PRO A 31 -12.09 -8.71 -10.48
N GLN A 32 -13.21 -8.44 -9.82
CA GLN A 32 -13.80 -7.10 -9.73
C GLN A 32 -13.02 -6.20 -8.77
N VAL A 33 -12.55 -6.76 -7.66
CA VAL A 33 -11.71 -6.05 -6.68
C VAL A 33 -10.35 -5.73 -7.29
N LYS A 34 -9.72 -6.65 -8.03
CA LYS A 34 -8.46 -6.40 -8.74
C LYS A 34 -8.62 -5.31 -9.79
N GLN A 35 -9.70 -5.30 -10.56
CA GLN A 35 -9.98 -4.21 -11.50
C GLN A 35 -10.19 -2.87 -10.78
N ALA A 36 -10.97 -2.85 -9.70
CA ALA A 36 -11.16 -1.64 -8.90
C ALA A 36 -9.85 -1.13 -8.29
N LEU A 37 -9.01 -2.02 -7.74
CA LEU A 37 -7.70 -1.69 -7.19
C LEU A 37 -6.67 -1.29 -8.26
N GLN A 38 -6.76 -1.84 -9.48
CA GLN A 38 -5.95 -1.41 -10.62
C GLN A 38 -6.34 -0.03 -11.14
N ASN A 39 -7.62 0.32 -11.03
CA ASN A 39 -8.16 1.64 -11.35
C ASN A 39 -7.90 2.67 -10.24
N LEU A 40 -7.52 2.23 -9.04
CA LEU A 40 -7.01 3.15 -8.02
C LEU A 40 -5.68 3.74 -8.48
N PRO A 41 -5.45 5.04 -8.25
CA PRO A 41 -4.18 5.66 -8.59
C PRO A 41 -3.05 4.91 -7.88
N LYS A 42 -2.16 4.29 -8.67
CA LYS A 42 -0.97 3.61 -8.15
C LYS A 42 -0.20 4.60 -7.29
N PRO A 43 0.28 4.21 -6.09
CA PRO A 43 1.13 5.08 -5.30
C PRO A 43 2.30 5.55 -6.18
N ALA A 44 2.48 6.86 -6.30
CA ALA A 44 3.48 7.51 -7.16
C ALA A 44 4.94 7.12 -6.81
N PHE A 45 5.12 6.34 -5.74
CA PHE A 45 6.39 5.79 -5.26
C PHE A 45 6.96 4.66 -6.14
N SER A 46 6.35 4.31 -7.27
CA SER A 46 6.90 3.30 -8.19
C SER A 46 8.07 3.79 -9.04
N GLY A 47 8.45 5.07 -8.94
CA GLY A 47 9.36 5.74 -9.86
C GLY A 47 10.78 6.00 -9.35
N TYR A 48 11.28 5.31 -8.32
CA TYR A 48 12.68 5.48 -7.93
C TYR A 48 13.59 4.88 -9.01
N TYR A 49 14.52 5.69 -9.52
CA TYR A 49 15.53 5.25 -10.48
C TYR A 49 16.41 4.19 -9.79
N ARG A 50 16.31 2.93 -10.23
CA ARG A 50 17.03 1.82 -9.61
C ARG A 50 18.45 1.77 -10.16
N GLY A 51 19.44 1.92 -9.27
CA GLY A 51 20.86 1.89 -9.62
C GLY A 51 21.62 3.03 -8.94
N GLY A 52 22.93 3.09 -9.15
CA GLY A 52 23.74 4.28 -8.82
C GLY A 52 23.73 5.29 -9.96
N PHE A 53 24.53 6.34 -9.81
CA PHE A 53 24.82 7.28 -10.89
C PHE A 53 25.57 6.57 -12.04
N GLU A 54 25.30 6.99 -13.27
CA GLU A 54 26.11 6.63 -14.43
C GLU A 54 27.56 7.13 -14.20
N PRO A 55 28.58 6.39 -14.66
CA PRO A 55 29.97 6.77 -14.48
C PRO A 55 30.37 8.03 -15.28
N LYS A 56 29.52 8.48 -16.19
CA LYS A 56 29.71 9.67 -17.01
C LYS A 56 28.42 10.48 -17.00
N MET A 57 28.50 11.74 -16.58
CA MET A 57 27.34 12.61 -16.46
C MET A 57 26.66 12.86 -17.81
N THR A 58 25.54 12.19 -18.04
CA THR A 58 24.72 12.37 -19.25
C THR A 58 23.67 13.46 -19.05
N LYS A 59 23.17 14.04 -20.15
CA LYS A 59 22.09 15.05 -20.09
C LYS A 59 20.85 14.51 -19.36
N ARG A 60 20.59 13.20 -19.50
CA ARG A 60 19.50 12.50 -18.82
C ARG A 60 19.74 12.41 -17.32
N GLU A 61 20.95 12.05 -16.90
CA GLU A 61 21.30 11.98 -15.49
C GLU A 61 21.27 13.36 -14.81
N ALA A 62 21.74 14.40 -15.50
CA ALA A 62 21.64 15.78 -15.03
C ALA A 62 20.17 16.21 -14.81
N ALA A 63 19.27 15.86 -15.73
CA ALA A 63 17.84 16.10 -15.58
C ALA A 63 17.24 15.35 -14.39
N LEU A 64 17.63 14.09 -14.18
CA LEU A 64 17.19 13.27 -13.05
C LEU A 64 17.67 13.81 -11.69
N ILE A 65 18.89 14.35 -11.62
CA ILE A 65 19.45 14.96 -10.40
C ILE A 65 18.79 16.32 -10.09
N LEU A 66 18.59 17.14 -11.13
CA LEU A 66 18.06 18.49 -10.99
C LEU A 66 16.52 18.55 -10.95
N GLY A 67 15.84 17.46 -11.30
CA GLY A 67 14.37 17.38 -11.32
C GLY A 67 13.72 18.23 -12.42
N VAL A 68 14.39 18.38 -13.57
CA VAL A 68 13.96 19.23 -14.71
C VAL A 68 13.65 18.43 -15.98
#